data_AF-A0A7M4ACB7-F1
#
_entry.id   AF-A0A7M4ACB7-F1
#
_cell.length_a   1.000
_cell.length_b   1.000
_cell.length_c   1.000
_cell.angle_alpha   90.00
_cell.angle_beta   90.00
_cell.angle_gamma   90.00
#
_symmetry.space_group_name_H-M   'P 1'
#
loop_
_entity.id
_entity.type
_entity.pdbx_description
1 polymer ?
#
loop_
_entity_poly.entity_id
_entity_poly.type
_entity_poly.pdbx_seq_one_letter_code
_entity_poly.pdbx_strand_id
1 'polypeptide(L)'
;HRTREDHRVITGASPRASQSLFKTSRASAAIDGRDYVIPDDIKNVALQVVSHRIVLKPESKIRGVTGQHLMRKILSEVPVPVIQ
;
A
#
# COMPACT_ATOMS: atom_id res chain seq x y z
N HIS A 1 -8.31 -5.23 0.91
CA HIS A 1 -9.62 -4.57 0.71
C HIS A 1 -9.72 -3.21 1.40
N ARG A 2 -9.09 -3.00 2.56
CA ARG A 2 -9.01 -1.72 3.30
C ARG A 2 -8.99 -0.41 2.50
N THR A 3 -8.21 -0.29 1.41
CA THR A 3 -8.21 0.94 0.58
C THR A 3 -9.54 1.22 -0.13
N ARG A 4 -10.34 0.20 -0.40
CA ARG A 4 -11.66 0.28 -1.06
C ARG A 4 -12.80 0.45 -0.06
N GLU A 5 -12.58 0.09 1.21
CA GLU A 5 -13.56 0.17 2.29
C GLU A 5 -13.48 1.50 3.06
N ASP A 6 -12.42 2.29 2.87
CA ASP A 6 -12.27 3.57 3.55
C ASP A 6 -13.27 4.61 3.02
N HIS A 7 -14.12 5.15 3.91
CA HIS A 7 -15.17 6.12 3.60
C HIS A 7 -14.68 7.40 2.91
N ARG A 8 -13.38 7.71 2.97
CA ARG A 8 -12.75 8.90 2.35
C ARG A 8 -12.41 8.69 0.88
N VAL A 9 -12.53 7.47 0.37
CA VAL A 9 -12.09 7.05 -0.97
C VAL A 9 -13.27 6.93 -1.92
N ILE A 10 -13.10 7.40 -3.16
CA ILE A 10 -14.01 7.11 -4.30
C ILE A 10 -13.61 5.76 -4.92
N THR A 11 -12.33 5.62 -5.24
CA THR A 11 -11.78 4.41 -5.86
C THR A 11 -10.48 4.01 -5.18
N GLY A 12 -10.49 2.84 -4.55
CA GLY A 12 -9.31 2.26 -3.88
C GLY A 12 -8.38 1.53 -4.85
N ALA A 13 -7.41 0.81 -4.28
CA ALA A 13 -6.42 0.07 -5.06
C ALA A 13 -7.08 -1.03 -5.91
N SER A 14 -6.72 -1.10 -7.20
CA SER A 14 -7.21 -2.12 -8.13
C SER A 14 -6.34 -3.39 -8.09
N PRO A 15 -6.76 -4.51 -8.73
CA PRO A 15 -5.92 -5.70 -8.86
C PRO A 15 -4.53 -5.41 -9.46
N ARG A 16 -4.41 -4.40 -10.34
CA ARG A 16 -3.11 -3.97 -10.90
C ARG A 16 -2.16 -3.47 -9.82
N ALA A 17 -2.66 -2.80 -8.79
CA ALA A 17 -1.83 -2.35 -7.67
C ALA A 17 -1.23 -3.55 -6.90
N SER A 18 -1.96 -4.65 -6.76
CA SER A 18 -1.46 -5.87 -6.11
C SER A 18 -0.37 -6.53 -6.95
N GLN A 19 -0.54 -6.59 -8.27
CA GLN A 19 0.50 -7.10 -9.19
C GLN A 19 1.77 -6.24 -9.16
N SER A 20 1.62 -4.91 -9.17
CA SER A 20 2.75 -4.00 -9.04
C SER A 20 3.45 -4.20 -7.70
N LEU A 21 2.70 -4.33 -6.60
CA LEU A 21 3.27 -4.54 -5.27
C LEU A 21 4.09 -5.84 -5.21
N PHE A 22 3.57 -6.93 -5.76
CA PHE A 22 4.27 -8.21 -5.85
C PHE A 22 5.58 -8.13 -6.65
N LYS A 23 5.55 -7.47 -7.82
CA LYS A 23 6.76 -7.32 -8.65
C LYS A 23 7.80 -6.45 -7.98
N THR A 24 7.38 -5.32 -7.41
CA THR A 24 8.29 -4.37 -6.76
C THR A 24 8.87 -4.90 -5.46
N SER A 25 8.11 -5.67 -4.66
CA SER A 25 8.65 -6.29 -3.45
C SER A 25 9.70 -7.37 -3.76
N ARG A 26 9.49 -8.16 -4.83
CA ARG A 26 10.51 -9.11 -5.31
C ARG A 26 11.77 -8.41 -5.81
N ALA A 27 11.62 -7.31 -6.54
CA ALA A 27 12.76 -6.51 -6.97
C ALA A 27 13.51 -5.92 -5.77
N SER A 28 12.80 -5.43 -4.76
CA SER A 28 13.40 -4.93 -3.50
C SER A 28 14.24 -6.02 -2.82
N ALA A 29 13.66 -7.22 -2.63
CA ALA A 29 14.37 -8.35 -2.03
C ALA A 29 15.61 -8.75 -2.83
N ALA A 30 15.51 -8.78 -4.17
CA ALA A 30 16.62 -9.14 -5.05
C ALA A 30 17.76 -8.10 -5.02
N ILE A 31 17.42 -6.80 -4.95
CA ILE A 31 18.40 -5.72 -4.76
C ILE A 31 19.15 -5.89 -3.43
N ASP A 32 18.45 -6.34 -2.39
CA ASP A 32 19.02 -6.64 -1.07
C ASP A 32 19.73 -8.01 -1.00
N GLY A 33 19.90 -8.71 -2.13
CA GLY A 33 20.60 -10.00 -2.20
C GLY A 33 19.81 -11.19 -1.63
N ARG A 34 18.51 -11.06 -1.41
CA ARG A 34 17.63 -12.13 -0.91
C ARG A 34 16.83 -12.76 -2.04
N ASP A 35 16.65 -14.07 -1.96
CA ASP A 35 15.84 -14.87 -2.89
C ASP A 35 14.36 -15.00 -2.47
N TYR A 36 14.03 -14.51 -1.27
CA TYR A 36 12.66 -14.46 -0.75
C TYR A 36 12.27 -13.05 -0.28
N VAL A 37 10.96 -12.77 -0.34
CA VAL A 37 10.35 -11.51 0.11
C VAL A 37 10.03 -11.60 1.60
N ILE A 38 10.40 -10.56 2.35
CA ILE A 38 9.99 -10.37 3.76
C ILE A 38 8.90 -9.28 3.85
N PRO A 39 8.15 -9.20 4.97
CA PRO A 39 7.12 -8.17 5.15
C PRO A 39 7.63 -6.73 4.97
N ASP A 40 8.88 -6.45 5.34
CA ASP A 40 9.46 -5.13 5.21
C ASP A 40 9.68 -4.70 3.74
N ASP A 41 9.99 -5.64 2.83
CA ASP A 41 10.05 -5.34 1.39
C ASP A 41 8.73 -4.79 0.87
N ILE A 42 7.63 -5.39 1.33
CA ILE A 42 6.28 -4.99 0.94
C ILE A 42 5.97 -3.61 1.50
N LYS A 43 6.27 -3.38 2.79
CA LYS A 43 6.03 -2.09 3.46
C LYS A 43 6.84 -0.95 2.84
N ASN A 44 8.12 -1.19 2.52
CA ASN A 44 9.03 -0.21 1.96
C ASN A 44 8.55 0.34 0.61
N VAL A 45 7.92 -0.51 -0.21
CA VAL A 45 7.47 -0.14 -1.55
C VAL A 45 5.99 0.23 -1.62
N ALA A 46 5.19 -0.12 -0.59
CA ALA A 46 3.73 0.04 -0.60
C ALA A 46 3.27 1.49 -0.81
N LEU A 47 3.89 2.47 -0.15
CA LEU A 47 3.50 3.87 -0.35
C LEU A 47 3.73 4.29 -1.80
N GLN A 48 4.83 3.88 -2.40
CA GLN A 48 5.26 4.34 -3.72
C GLN A 48 4.41 3.68 -4.80
N VAL A 49 4.02 2.43 -4.60
CA VAL A 49 3.18 1.66 -5.53
C VAL A 49 1.71 2.04 -5.45
N VAL A 50 1.16 2.26 -4.25
CA VAL A 50 -0.30 2.31 -4.04
C VAL A 50 -0.84 3.72 -3.84
N SER A 51 -0.11 4.62 -3.18
CA SER A 51 -0.69 5.92 -2.72
C SER A 51 -1.24 6.78 -3.85
N HIS A 52 -0.55 6.82 -5.00
CA HIS A 52 -0.95 7.60 -6.17
C HIS A 52 -2.09 6.96 -6.98
N ARG A 53 -2.50 5.73 -6.62
CA ARG A 53 -3.57 4.97 -7.28
C ARG A 53 -4.91 5.04 -6.53
N ILE A 54 -4.96 5.84 -5.45
CA ILE A 54 -6.16 6.02 -4.63
C ILE A 54 -6.82 7.34 -5.01
N VAL A 55 -8.08 7.28 -5.42
CA VAL A 55 -8.88 8.46 -5.73
C VAL A 55 -9.68 8.84 -4.48
N LEU A 56 -9.35 9.99 -3.89
CA LEU A 56 -10.05 10.51 -2.70
C LEU A 56 -11.30 11.30 -3.08
N LYS A 57 -12.29 11.29 -2.17
CA LYS A 57 -13.45 12.17 -2.26
C LYS A 57 -13.04 13.65 -2.12
N PRO A 58 -13.73 14.60 -2.79
CA PRO A 58 -13.39 16.02 -2.74
C PRO A 58 -13.25 16.58 -1.32
N GLU A 59 -14.19 16.26 -0.43
CA GLU A 59 -14.20 16.70 0.97
C GLU A 59 -12.99 16.18 1.77
N SER A 60 -12.47 15.00 1.43
CA SER A 60 -11.25 14.46 2.03
C SER A 60 -10.02 15.23 1.58
N LYS A 61 -9.95 15.60 0.29
CA LYS A 61 -8.86 16.41 -0.25
C LYS A 61 -8.84 17.82 0.36
N ILE A 62 -10.01 18.44 0.55
CA ILE A 62 -10.16 19.75 1.20
C ILE A 62 -9.63 19.71 2.63
N ARG A 63 -9.85 18.60 3.35
CA ARG A 63 -9.29 18.35 4.69
C ARG A 63 -7.79 17.99 4.69
N GLY A 64 -7.10 18.10 3.56
CA GLY A 64 -5.67 17.80 3.45
C GLY A 64 -5.32 16.31 3.47
N VAL A 65 -6.30 15.41 3.35
CA VAL A 65 -6.03 13.96 3.30
C VAL A 65 -5.36 13.63 1.97
N THR A 66 -4.28 12.84 2.03
CA THR A 66 -3.57 12.35 0.85
C THR A 66 -3.62 10.82 0.77
N GLY A 67 -3.41 10.27 -0.43
CA GLY A 67 -3.26 8.82 -0.60
C GLY A 67 -2.13 8.23 0.26
N GLN A 68 -1.05 9.01 0.47
CA GLN A 68 0.04 8.61 1.37
C GLN A 68 -0.41 8.55 2.83
N HIS A 69 -1.19 9.55 3.30
CA HIS A 69 -1.73 9.54 4.66
C HIS A 69 -2.59 8.30 4.90
N LEU A 70 -3.48 7.98 3.95
CA LEU A 70 -4.31 6.79 4.01
C LEU A 70 -3.47 5.50 4.00
N MET A 71 -2.47 5.42 3.12
CA MET A 71 -1.65 4.21 3.00
C MET A 71 -0.81 3.96 4.25
N ARG A 72 -0.24 5.01 4.87
CA ARG A 72 0.45 4.88 6.17
C ARG A 72 -0.47 4.34 7.25
N LYS A 73 -1.68 4.90 7.37
CA LYS A 73 -2.70 4.42 8.33
C LYS A 73 -3.01 2.94 8.09
N ILE A 74 -3.28 2.55 6.85
CA ILE A 74 -3.60 1.15 6.52
C ILE A 74 -2.44 0.22 6.88
N LEU A 75 -1.19 0.60 6.57
CA LEU A 75 -0.01 -0.22 6.90
C LEU A 75 0.21 -0.36 8.40
N SER A 76 -0.16 0.64 9.21
CA SER A 76 -0.06 0.54 10.68
C SER A 76 -1.11 -0.38 11.30
N GLU A 77 -2.23 -0.64 10.62
CA GLU A 77 -3.33 -1.44 11.15
C GLU A 77 -3.38 -2.88 10.62
N VAL A 78 -2.60 -3.19 9.58
CA VAL A 78 -2.51 -4.54 9.02
C VAL A 78 -1.45 -5.32 9.81
N PRO A 79 -1.82 -6.40 10.51
CA PRO A 79 -0.85 -7.19 11.25
C PRO A 79 0.14 -7.85 10.29
N VAL A 80 1.41 -7.87 10.68
CA VAL A 80 2.42 -8.67 9.99
C VAL A 80 2.22 -10.13 10.41
N PRO A 81 2.14 -11.08 9.47
CA PRO A 81 2.13 -12.49 9.82
C PRO A 81 3.39 -12.85 10.59
N VAL A 82 3.22 -13.29 11.84
CA VAL A 82 4.28 -13.95 12.60
C VAL A 82 4.16 -15.45 12.36
N ILE A 83 5.29 -16.12 12.17
CA ILE A 83 5.31 -17.58 12.11
C ILE A 83 4.94 -18.05 13.53
N GLN A 84 3.82 -18.76 13.65
CA GLN A 84 3.46 -19.49 14.88
C GLN A 84 4.13 -20.86 14.88
#